data_AF-A0A3R5UWM5-F1
#
_entry.id   AF-A0A3R5UWM5-F1
#
_cell.length_a   1.000
_cell.length_b   1.000
_cell.length_c   1.000
_cell.angle_alpha   90.00
_cell.angle_beta   90.00
_cell.angle_gamma   90.00
#
_symmetry.space_group_name_H-M   'P 1'
#
loop_
_entity.id
_entity.type
_entity.pdbx_description
1 polymer ?
#
loop_
_entity_poly.entity_id
_entity_poly.type
_entity_poly.pdbx_seq_one_letter_code
_entity_poly.pdbx_strand_id
1 'polypeptide(L)'
;MFESIALALAKALAAYLFKYYVMATPIVKIEGAPGWFYKESPSEICVFTHEQGGYDAVDALKGKSNTLMAEKIDGILQVAVYDNYRELKDPKEKEFVKAFMKDAELPLFITKTMKFRNIVYDKDIRTAFSKACIEKNELLSYQEERLEKLKYSLSHERAGNAFDELEESVK
;
A
#
# COMPACT_ATOMS: atom_id res chain seq x y z
N MET A 1 -1.44 24.85 3.31
CA MET A 1 -0.25 24.31 2.59
C MET A 1 -0.30 22.77 2.55
N PHE A 2 -0.27 22.07 3.70
CA PHE A 2 -0.38 20.61 3.74
C PHE A 2 -1.68 20.04 3.14
N GLU A 3 -2.79 20.78 3.20
CA GLU A 3 -4.05 20.38 2.58
C GLU A 3 -3.92 20.16 1.07
N SER A 4 -3.20 21.05 0.38
CA SER A 4 -3.00 20.94 -1.07
C SER A 4 -2.16 19.71 -1.44
N ILE A 5 -1.20 19.34 -0.59
CA ILE A 5 -0.32 18.18 -0.79
C ILE A 5 -1.07 16.89 -0.46
N ALA A 6 -1.77 16.83 0.67
CA ALA A 6 -2.57 15.68 1.04
C ALA A 6 -3.62 15.38 -0.04
N LEU A 7 -4.30 16.41 -0.54
CA LEU A 7 -5.28 16.27 -1.61
C LEU A 7 -4.64 15.77 -2.93
N ALA A 8 -3.48 16.29 -3.30
CA ALA A 8 -2.80 15.87 -4.51
C ALA A 8 -2.22 14.44 -4.39
N LEU A 9 -1.72 14.02 -3.21
CA LEU A 9 -1.34 12.63 -2.94
C LEU A 9 -2.53 11.67 -3.04
N ALA A 10 -3.67 12.01 -2.44
CA ALA A 10 -4.88 11.19 -2.53
C ALA A 10 -5.34 11.03 -3.99
N LYS A 11 -5.34 12.14 -4.76
CA LYS A 11 -5.68 12.11 -6.19
C LYS A 11 -4.69 11.29 -7.01
N ALA A 12 -3.40 11.42 -6.74
CA ALA A 12 -2.35 10.65 -7.40
C ALA A 12 -2.52 9.15 -7.16
N LEU A 13 -2.75 8.78 -5.91
CA LEU A 13 -2.98 7.39 -5.51
C LEU A 13 -4.23 6.83 -6.19
N ALA A 14 -5.35 7.57 -6.15
CA ALA A 14 -6.57 7.16 -6.83
C ALA A 14 -6.35 7.01 -8.35
N ALA A 15 -5.68 7.97 -8.99
CA ALA A 15 -5.36 7.89 -10.41
C ALA A 15 -4.51 6.65 -10.72
N TYR A 16 -3.49 6.34 -9.91
CA TYR A 16 -2.63 5.18 -10.11
C TYR A 16 -3.39 3.86 -9.93
N LEU A 17 -4.16 3.71 -8.84
CA LEU A 17 -4.92 2.50 -8.53
C LEU A 17 -5.97 2.18 -9.61
N PHE A 18 -6.69 3.19 -10.10
CA PHE A 18 -7.82 2.97 -10.99
C PHE A 18 -7.47 3.09 -12.48
N LYS A 19 -6.49 3.91 -12.84
CA LYS A 19 -6.12 4.14 -14.25
C LYS A 19 -4.92 3.30 -14.69
N TYR A 20 -3.81 3.39 -13.96
CA TYR A 20 -2.53 2.84 -14.42
C TYR A 20 -2.30 1.38 -14.03
N TYR A 21 -2.72 0.99 -12.82
CA TYR A 21 -2.56 -0.39 -12.34
C TYR A 21 -3.28 -1.42 -13.22
N VAL A 22 -4.44 -1.06 -13.77
CA VAL A 22 -5.22 -1.95 -14.66
C VAL A 22 -4.52 -2.19 -15.99
N MET A 23 -3.81 -1.18 -16.53
CA MET A 23 -3.15 -1.26 -17.84
C MET A 23 -1.87 -2.12 -17.83
N ALA A 24 -1.27 -2.35 -16.66
CA ALA A 24 0.06 -2.94 -16.52
C ALA A 24 0.07 -4.46 -16.27
N THR A 25 -1.02 -5.18 -16.58
CA THR A 25 -1.17 -6.59 -16.20
C THR A 25 -0.83 -7.53 -17.37
N PRO A 26 0.42 -8.00 -17.51
CA PRO A 26 0.78 -8.95 -18.55
C PRO A 26 0.08 -10.29 -18.31
N ILE A 27 -0.31 -10.96 -19.38
CA ILE A 27 -0.78 -12.35 -19.31
C ILE A 27 0.45 -13.23 -19.07
N VAL A 28 0.66 -13.66 -17.82
CA VAL A 28 1.71 -14.61 -17.45
C VAL A 28 1.12 -16.02 -17.46
N LYS A 29 1.64 -16.90 -18.33
CA LYS A 29 1.33 -18.33 -18.31
C LYS A 29 2.43 -19.07 -17.57
N ILE A 30 2.07 -19.73 -16.48
CA ILE A 30 2.98 -20.58 -15.70
C ILE A 30 2.46 -22.01 -15.85
N GLU A 31 3.35 -22.91 -16.27
CA GLU A 31 3.02 -24.33 -16.42
C GLU A 31 2.63 -24.92 -15.06
N GLY A 32 1.54 -25.70 -15.03
CA GLY A 32 0.97 -26.25 -13.79
C GLY A 32 0.22 -25.26 -12.89
N ALA A 33 0.22 -23.96 -13.21
CA ALA A 33 -0.52 -22.99 -12.42
C ALA A 33 -2.03 -23.04 -12.72
N PRO A 34 -2.90 -22.86 -11.71
CA PRO A 34 -4.34 -22.77 -11.92
C PRO A 34 -4.71 -21.65 -12.88
N GLY A 35 -5.78 -21.83 -13.67
CA GLY A 35 -6.20 -20.86 -14.68
C GLY A 35 -6.61 -19.47 -14.16
N TRP A 36 -6.69 -19.28 -12.83
CA TRP A 36 -6.92 -17.97 -12.18
C TRP A 36 -5.63 -17.28 -11.72
N PHE A 37 -4.48 -17.98 -11.76
CA PHE A 37 -3.20 -17.44 -11.32
C PHE A 37 -2.77 -16.30 -12.26
N TYR A 38 -2.30 -15.19 -11.69
CA TYR A 38 -2.03 -13.92 -12.37
C TYR A 38 -3.23 -13.26 -13.08
N LYS A 39 -4.48 -13.69 -12.81
CA LYS A 39 -5.67 -12.97 -13.27
C LYS A 39 -6.09 -11.91 -12.27
N GLU A 40 -5.72 -10.67 -12.57
CA GLU A 40 -6.06 -9.48 -11.80
C GLU A 40 -7.55 -9.14 -11.89
N SER A 41 -8.06 -8.45 -10.87
CA SER A 41 -9.42 -7.92 -10.82
C SER A 41 -9.37 -6.40 -10.97
N PRO A 42 -10.26 -5.75 -11.75
CA PRO A 42 -10.21 -4.30 -11.92
C PRO A 42 -10.43 -3.50 -10.63
N SER A 43 -11.20 -4.03 -9.67
CA SER A 43 -11.52 -3.34 -8.41
C SER A 43 -10.55 -3.64 -7.27
N GLU A 44 -9.62 -4.59 -7.46
CA GLU A 44 -8.76 -5.08 -6.40
C GLU A 44 -7.29 -4.92 -6.78
N ILE A 45 -6.43 -4.87 -5.77
CA ILE A 45 -5.02 -5.20 -5.93
C ILE A 45 -4.80 -6.62 -5.42
N CYS A 46 -4.20 -7.47 -6.22
CA CYS A 46 -3.96 -8.85 -5.84
C CYS A 46 -2.47 -9.18 -5.83
N VAL A 47 -2.07 -10.06 -4.92
CA VAL A 47 -0.78 -10.75 -4.97
C VAL A 47 -1.01 -12.22 -5.27
N PHE A 48 -0.09 -12.75 -6.08
CA PHE A 48 -0.10 -14.13 -6.51
C PHE A 48 1.20 -14.75 -6.04
N THR A 49 1.11 -15.87 -5.35
CA THR A 49 2.30 -16.58 -4.89
C THR A 49 2.08 -18.07 -4.92
N HIS A 50 3.19 -18.80 -4.89
CA HIS A 50 3.20 -20.24 -4.79
C HIS A 50 4.30 -20.69 -3.83
N GLU A 51 4.11 -21.87 -3.24
CA GLU A 51 5.06 -22.52 -2.36
C GLU A 51 5.08 -24.03 -2.65
N GLN A 52 6.27 -24.58 -2.81
CA GLN A 52 6.46 -26.02 -2.97
C GLN A 52 6.60 -26.67 -1.60
N GLY A 53 6.02 -27.85 -1.39
CA GLY A 53 6.16 -28.53 -0.11
C GLY A 53 5.08 -29.57 0.19
N GLY A 54 4.83 -29.80 1.48
CA GLY A 54 3.69 -30.58 1.95
C GLY A 54 2.49 -29.67 2.21
N TYR A 55 1.61 -30.10 3.12
CA TYR A 55 0.45 -29.29 3.53
C TYR A 55 0.85 -28.01 4.28
N ASP A 56 2.05 -27.98 4.87
CA ASP A 56 2.66 -26.82 5.50
C ASP A 56 2.96 -25.67 4.53
N ALA A 57 3.09 -25.98 3.23
CA ALA A 57 3.24 -24.98 2.18
C ALA A 57 2.07 -23.98 2.13
N VAL A 58 0.86 -24.40 2.57
CA VAL A 58 -0.31 -23.52 2.62
C VAL A 58 -0.13 -22.39 3.62
N ASP A 59 0.44 -22.66 4.79
CA ASP A 59 0.64 -21.64 5.82
C ASP A 59 1.84 -20.75 5.51
N ALA A 60 2.94 -21.33 5.00
CA ALA A 60 4.07 -20.55 4.47
C ALA A 60 3.61 -19.57 3.38
N LEU A 61 2.73 -20.02 2.49
CA LEU A 61 2.15 -19.22 1.43
C LEU A 61 1.30 -18.05 1.95
N LYS A 62 0.57 -18.21 3.06
CA LYS A 62 -0.17 -17.10 3.68
C LYS A 62 0.78 -16.02 4.21
N GLY A 63 1.87 -16.44 4.88
CA GLY A 63 2.91 -15.53 5.35
C GLY A 63 3.53 -14.74 4.20
N LYS A 64 3.96 -15.43 3.15
CA LYS A 64 4.53 -14.81 1.95
C LYS A 64 3.56 -13.87 1.23
N SER A 65 2.27 -14.21 1.20
CA SER A 65 1.23 -13.33 0.62
C SER A 65 1.14 -12.00 1.36
N ASN A 66 1.28 -11.98 2.69
CA ASN A 66 1.29 -10.74 3.45
C ASN A 66 2.51 -9.87 3.10
N THR A 67 3.71 -10.46 3.05
CA THR A 67 4.94 -9.74 2.67
C THR A 67 4.83 -9.15 1.28
N LEU A 68 4.40 -9.93 0.29
CA LEU A 68 4.23 -9.47 -1.09
C LEU A 68 3.18 -8.36 -1.20
N MET A 69 2.13 -8.40 -0.39
CA MET A 69 1.12 -7.33 -0.38
C MET A 69 1.69 -6.03 0.19
N ALA A 70 2.51 -6.11 1.24
CA ALA A 70 3.18 -4.95 1.81
C ALA A 70 4.12 -4.30 0.77
N GLU A 71 4.99 -5.10 0.16
CA GLU A 71 5.90 -4.64 -0.90
C GLU A 71 5.14 -4.02 -2.08
N LYS A 72 4.01 -4.63 -2.48
CA LYS A 72 3.15 -4.10 -3.54
C LYS A 72 2.55 -2.75 -3.17
N ILE A 73 2.02 -2.60 -1.95
CA ILE A 73 1.43 -1.32 -1.49
C ILE A 73 2.53 -0.25 -1.39
N ASP A 74 3.70 -0.57 -0.84
CA ASP A 74 4.84 0.35 -0.78
C ASP A 74 5.24 0.82 -2.19
N GLY A 75 5.31 -0.09 -3.16
CA GLY A 75 5.59 0.26 -4.56
C GLY A 75 4.53 1.19 -5.17
N ILE A 76 3.24 0.94 -4.90
CA ILE A 76 2.13 1.82 -5.31
C ILE A 76 2.32 3.23 -4.73
N LEU A 77 2.62 3.33 -3.44
CA LEU A 77 2.83 4.62 -2.77
C LEU A 77 4.06 5.35 -3.32
N GLN A 78 5.17 4.64 -3.57
CA GLN A 78 6.38 5.21 -4.16
C GLN A 78 6.11 5.82 -5.53
N VAL A 79 5.36 5.14 -6.40
CA VAL A 79 5.01 5.67 -7.73
C VAL A 79 4.11 6.91 -7.59
N ALA A 80 3.08 6.85 -6.74
CA ALA A 80 2.18 7.99 -6.51
C ALA A 80 2.94 9.23 -6.01
N VAL A 81 3.94 9.03 -5.13
CA VAL A 81 4.82 10.10 -4.65
C VAL A 81 5.75 10.60 -5.75
N TYR A 82 6.38 9.70 -6.50
CA TYR A 82 7.33 10.07 -7.56
C TYR A 82 6.69 10.97 -8.62
N ASP A 83 5.49 10.63 -9.07
CA ASP A 83 4.79 11.37 -10.13
C ASP A 83 4.44 12.81 -9.74
N ASN A 84 4.34 13.11 -8.44
CA ASN A 84 3.79 14.38 -7.95
C ASN A 84 4.78 15.22 -7.13
N TYR A 85 5.83 14.60 -6.57
CA TYR A 85 6.65 15.22 -5.52
C TYR A 85 8.15 15.02 -5.68
N ARG A 86 8.61 14.57 -6.85
CA ARG A 86 10.05 14.40 -7.15
C ARG A 86 10.87 15.68 -6.94
N GLU A 87 10.27 16.85 -7.13
CA GLU A 87 10.96 18.15 -7.09
C GLU A 87 10.56 19.04 -5.91
N LEU A 88 10.01 18.47 -4.84
CA LEU A 88 9.69 19.25 -3.64
C LEU A 88 10.92 20.05 -3.18
N LYS A 89 10.74 21.36 -2.96
CA LYS A 89 11.81 22.25 -2.47
C LYS A 89 11.66 22.53 -0.99
N ASP A 90 10.42 22.68 -0.54
CA ASP A 90 10.11 22.99 0.86
C ASP A 90 10.47 21.80 1.79
N PRO A 91 11.30 22.02 2.82
CA PRO A 91 11.71 20.96 3.75
C PRO A 91 10.54 20.32 4.51
N LYS A 92 9.49 21.08 4.82
CA LYS A 92 8.33 20.61 5.58
C LYS A 92 7.43 19.73 4.70
N GLU A 93 7.29 20.08 3.42
CA GLU A 93 6.61 19.24 2.44
C GLU A 93 7.35 17.91 2.22
N LYS A 94 8.69 17.95 2.18
CA LYS A 94 9.52 16.72 2.14
C LYS A 94 9.31 15.85 3.36
N GLU A 95 9.26 16.45 4.54
CA GLU A 95 9.03 15.73 5.79
C GLU A 95 7.65 15.09 5.83
N PHE A 96 6.61 15.81 5.41
CA PHE A 96 5.24 15.28 5.28
C PHE A 96 5.20 14.05 4.37
N VAL A 97 5.81 14.13 3.18
CA VAL A 97 5.86 13.01 2.24
C VAL A 97 6.67 11.84 2.80
N LYS A 98 7.80 12.10 3.46
CA LYS A 98 8.59 11.06 4.13
C LYS A 98 7.81 10.36 5.25
N ALA A 99 7.02 11.10 6.01
CA ALA A 99 6.16 10.54 7.05
C ALA A 99 5.04 9.68 6.44
N PHE A 100 4.42 10.14 5.35
CA PHE A 100 3.41 9.35 4.62
C PHE A 100 3.96 8.02 4.11
N MET A 101 5.20 8.02 3.60
CA MET A 101 5.89 6.82 3.12
C MET A 101 6.30 5.83 4.23
N LYS A 102 6.22 6.22 5.51
CA LYS A 102 6.54 5.34 6.64
C LYS A 102 5.24 4.88 7.30
N ASP A 103 4.77 3.71 6.89
CA ASP A 103 3.52 3.15 7.40
C ASP A 103 3.76 2.01 8.41
N ALA A 104 3.77 2.36 9.70
CA ALA A 104 3.91 1.37 10.77
C ALA A 104 2.66 0.49 10.94
N GLU A 105 1.49 0.95 10.49
CA GLU A 105 0.22 0.22 10.63
C GLU A 105 -0.10 -0.65 9.41
N LEU A 106 0.66 -0.52 8.31
CA LEU A 106 0.46 -1.27 7.08
C LEU A 106 0.36 -2.80 7.30
N PRO A 107 1.23 -3.46 8.09
CA PRO A 107 1.12 -4.90 8.31
C PRO A 107 -0.20 -5.31 8.97
N LEU A 108 -0.70 -4.48 9.90
CA LEU A 108 -1.97 -4.73 10.58
C LEU A 108 -3.15 -4.49 9.62
N PHE A 109 -3.10 -3.42 8.83
CA PHE A 109 -4.10 -3.15 7.80
C PHE A 109 -4.21 -4.31 6.80
N ILE A 110 -3.07 -4.83 6.31
CA ILE A 110 -3.03 -5.97 5.38
C ILE A 110 -3.64 -7.20 6.05
N THR A 111 -3.21 -7.53 7.27
CA THR A 111 -3.70 -8.70 8.00
C THR A 111 -5.21 -8.64 8.21
N LYS A 112 -5.76 -7.45 8.50
CA LYS A 112 -7.19 -7.21 8.72
C LYS A 112 -8.01 -7.30 7.43
N THR A 113 -7.45 -6.82 6.32
CA THR A 113 -8.24 -6.44 5.13
C THR A 113 -8.04 -7.41 3.97
N MET A 114 -6.86 -8.02 3.87
CA MET A 114 -6.53 -8.93 2.78
C MET A 114 -7.38 -10.19 2.82
N LYS A 115 -8.02 -10.50 1.69
CA LYS A 115 -8.85 -11.70 1.52
C LYS A 115 -8.16 -12.67 0.57
N PHE A 116 -8.00 -13.90 1.03
CA PHE A 116 -7.57 -15.00 0.15
C PHE A 116 -8.76 -15.40 -0.74
N ARG A 117 -8.72 -14.96 -2.00
CA ARG A 117 -9.75 -15.30 -2.99
C ARG A 117 -9.63 -16.75 -3.43
N ASN A 118 -8.39 -17.23 -3.57
CA ASN A 118 -8.10 -18.62 -3.90
C ASN A 118 -6.87 -19.10 -3.13
N ILE A 119 -6.94 -20.33 -2.63
CA ILE A 119 -5.80 -21.15 -2.21
C ILE A 119 -6.05 -22.53 -2.80
N VAL A 120 -5.09 -23.06 -3.55
CA VAL A 120 -5.15 -24.42 -4.11
C VAL A 120 -3.84 -25.11 -3.81
N TYR A 121 -3.89 -26.34 -3.34
CA TYR A 121 -2.73 -27.21 -3.25
C TYR A 121 -2.86 -28.33 -4.28
N ASP A 122 -1.94 -28.37 -5.22
CA ASP A 122 -1.82 -29.43 -6.19
C ASP A 122 -0.90 -30.52 -5.61
N LYS A 123 -1.45 -31.73 -5.47
CA LYS A 123 -0.74 -32.88 -4.87
C LYS A 123 0.26 -33.50 -5.83
N ASP A 124 0.00 -33.43 -7.14
CA ASP A 124 0.81 -34.10 -8.16
C ASP A 124 2.13 -33.35 -8.34
N ILE A 125 2.07 -32.02 -8.34
CA ILE A 125 3.27 -31.16 -8.39
C ILE A 125 3.68 -30.60 -7.01
N ARG A 126 3.03 -31.06 -5.93
CA ARG A 126 3.32 -30.68 -4.53
C ARG A 126 3.49 -29.18 -4.32
N THR A 127 2.58 -28.39 -4.90
CA THR A 127 2.68 -26.93 -4.92
C THR A 127 1.38 -26.30 -4.47
N ALA A 128 1.45 -25.39 -3.51
CA ALA A 128 0.37 -24.50 -3.13
C ALA A 128 0.43 -23.23 -3.99
N PHE A 129 -0.72 -22.74 -4.44
CA PHE A 129 -0.89 -21.47 -5.14
C PHE A 129 -1.91 -20.61 -4.41
N SER A 130 -1.74 -19.29 -4.43
CA SER A 130 -2.72 -18.36 -3.88
C SER A 130 -2.93 -17.12 -4.71
N LYS A 131 -4.12 -16.58 -4.53
CA LYS A 131 -4.52 -15.22 -4.91
C LYS A 131 -5.07 -14.56 -3.66
N ALA A 132 -4.38 -13.54 -3.16
CA ALA A 132 -4.81 -12.73 -2.03
C ALA A 132 -5.00 -11.28 -2.48
N CYS A 133 -6.11 -10.66 -2.11
CA CYS A 133 -6.49 -9.36 -2.66
C CYS A 133 -6.99 -8.39 -1.58
N ILE A 134 -6.85 -7.10 -1.86
CA ILE A 134 -7.45 -5.98 -1.12
C ILE A 134 -8.27 -5.13 -2.11
N GLU A 135 -9.46 -4.70 -1.72
CA GLU A 135 -10.26 -3.79 -2.56
C GLU A 135 -9.55 -2.43 -2.67
N LYS A 136 -9.46 -1.87 -3.89
CA LYS A 136 -8.78 -0.60 -4.12
C LYS A 136 -9.39 0.54 -3.30
N ASN A 137 -10.72 0.52 -3.13
CA ASN A 137 -11.43 1.50 -2.31
C ASN A 137 -11.04 1.39 -0.82
N GLU A 138 -10.88 0.17 -0.29
CA GLU A 138 -10.45 -0.02 1.10
C GLU A 138 -9.03 0.51 1.31
N LEU A 139 -8.12 0.26 0.37
CA LEU A 139 -6.78 0.85 0.40
C LEU A 139 -6.82 2.38 0.29
N LEU A 140 -7.61 2.93 -0.63
CA LEU A 140 -7.71 4.38 -0.82
C LEU A 140 -8.22 5.06 0.45
N SER A 141 -9.32 4.57 1.03
CA SER A 141 -9.87 5.13 2.27
C SER A 141 -8.89 5.03 3.44
N TYR A 142 -8.15 3.93 3.56
CA TYR A 142 -7.09 3.79 4.56
C TYR A 142 -6.00 4.85 4.40
N GLN A 143 -5.53 5.09 3.17
CA GLN A 143 -4.50 6.08 2.90
C GLN A 143 -4.99 7.52 3.08
N GLU A 144 -6.26 7.81 2.75
CA GLU A 144 -6.90 9.10 3.02
C GLU A 144 -6.98 9.37 4.53
N GLU A 145 -7.38 8.38 5.34
CA GLU A 145 -7.41 8.51 6.79
C GLU A 145 -6.00 8.78 7.35
N ARG A 146 -4.97 8.08 6.83
CA ARG A 146 -3.58 8.31 7.22
C ARG A 146 -3.12 9.73 6.88
N LEU A 147 -3.44 10.23 5.69
CA LEU A 147 -3.10 11.60 5.28
C LEU A 147 -3.73 12.65 6.20
N GLU A 148 -4.99 12.44 6.61
CA GLU A 148 -5.68 13.33 7.55
C GLU A 148 -5.04 13.32 8.94
N LYS A 149 -4.68 12.15 9.47
CA LYS A 149 -3.97 12.03 10.76
C LYS A 149 -2.60 12.72 10.73
N LEU A 150 -1.82 12.53 9.67
CA LEU A 150 -0.52 13.17 9.49
C LEU A 150 -0.65 14.69 9.40
N LYS A 151 -1.65 15.18 8.67
CA LYS A 151 -1.97 16.61 8.59
C LYS A 151 -2.29 17.18 9.97
N TYR A 152 -3.12 16.50 10.75
CA TYR A 152 -3.48 16.95 12.10
C TYR A 152 -2.26 17.02 13.02
N SER A 153 -1.45 15.95 13.07
CA SER A 153 -0.23 15.88 13.89
C SER A 153 0.70 17.08 13.65
N LEU A 154 1.03 17.34 12.38
CA LEU A 154 1.94 18.42 12.01
C LEU A 154 1.33 19.82 12.20
N SER A 155 0.00 19.94 12.15
CA SER A 155 -0.67 21.21 12.48
C SER A 155 -0.68 21.51 13.98
N HIS A 156 -0.81 20.47 14.82
CA HIS A 156 -0.84 20.61 16.27
C HIS A 156 0.54 20.84 16.86
N GLU A 157 1.55 20.13 16.35
CA GLU A 157 2.96 20.37 16.66
C GLU A 157 3.37 21.81 16.33
N ARG A 158 2.89 22.36 15.21
CA ARG A 158 3.09 23.78 14.88
C ARG A 158 2.46 24.74 15.88
N ALA A 159 1.26 24.44 16.37
CA ALA A 159 0.62 25.27 17.37
C ALA A 159 1.46 25.28 18.66
N GLY A 160 1.91 24.11 19.13
CA GLY A 160 2.81 23.99 20.29
C GLY A 160 4.10 24.79 20.13
N ASN A 161 4.83 24.56 19.04
CA ASN A 161 6.11 25.25 18.80
C ASN A 161 5.96 26.77 18.67
N ALA A 162 4.84 27.27 18.11
CA ALA A 162 4.57 28.70 18.03
C ALA A 162 4.28 29.32 19.41
N PHE A 163 3.67 28.57 20.33
CA PHE A 163 3.51 29.01 21.72
C PHE A 163 4.86 29.02 22.46
N ASP A 164 5.69 28.00 22.26
CA ASP A 164 7.02 27.92 22.88
C ASP A 164 7.94 29.06 22.41
N GLU A 165 7.95 29.36 21.10
CA GLU A 165 8.70 30.50 20.53
C GLU A 165 8.20 31.86 21.07
N LEU A 166 6.89 32.00 21.28
CA LEU A 166 6.33 33.20 21.92
C LEU A 166 6.76 33.31 23.38
N GLU A 167 6.75 32.22 24.15
CA GLU A 167 7.20 32.21 25.55
C GLU A 167 8.70 32.52 25.69
N GLU A 168 9.54 32.04 24.77
CA GLU A 168 10.97 32.39 24.73
C GLU A 168 11.22 33.85 24.34
N SER A 169 10.38 34.42 23.48
CA SER A 169 10.51 35.83 23.04
C SER A 169 10.03 36.87 24.08
N VAL A 170 9.32 36.43 25.11
CA VAL A 170 8.78 37.26 26.21
C VAL A 170 9.66 37.22 27.47
N LYS A 171 10.74 36.41 27.47
CA LYS A 171 11.80 36.42 28.49
C LYS A 171 12.97 37.30 28.10
#